data_AF-A0A0T5Z5K6-F1
#
_entry.id   AF-A0A0T5Z5K6-F1
#
_cell.length_a   1.000
_cell.length_b   1.000
_cell.length_c   1.000
_cell.angle_alpha   90.00
_cell.angle_beta   90.00
_cell.angle_gamma   90.00
#
_symmetry.space_group_name_H-M   'P 1'
#
loop_
_entity.id
_entity.type
_entity.pdbx_description
1 polymer ?
#
loop_
_entity_poly.entity_id
_entity_poly.type
_entity_poly.pdbx_seq_one_letter_code
_entity_poly.pdbx_strand_id
1 'polypeptide(L)'
;MRHPLCWLLLLMTISTASEAGHADLYFSAPYSGQKVTEYEVNLPISRHIKKPFRIPADCAAAQTAFRQGAQQWCNRVERTIWSKVQQDCDYVNFLYRFNGPPTHDFVSG
;
A
#
# COMPACT_ATOMS: atom_id res chain seq x y z
N MET A 1 -53.09 -34.97 8.38
CA MET A 1 -52.55 -35.28 7.04
C MET A 1 -51.42 -34.31 6.75
N ARG A 2 -50.20 -34.87 6.63
CA ARG A 2 -49.10 -34.49 5.72
C ARG A 2 -48.65 -33.00 5.63
N HIS A 3 -47.46 -32.79 6.22
CA HIS A 3 -46.37 -31.83 5.90
C HIS A 3 -46.28 -31.39 4.41
N PRO A 4 -45.58 -30.29 4.04
CA PRO A 4 -44.32 -29.81 4.63
C PRO A 4 -44.12 -28.27 4.56
N LEU A 5 -42.86 -27.80 4.57
CA LEU A 5 -42.38 -26.45 4.23
C LEU A 5 -42.10 -25.54 5.44
N CYS A 6 -41.57 -26.03 6.57
CA CYS A 6 -40.14 -26.30 6.76
C CYS A 6 -39.21 -26.14 5.54
N TRP A 7 -39.33 -25.05 4.76
CA TRP A 7 -38.41 -24.77 3.65
C TRP A 7 -38.16 -23.27 3.41
N LEU A 8 -38.66 -22.39 4.30
CA LEU A 8 -38.45 -20.94 4.19
C LEU A 8 -37.24 -20.41 4.99
N LEU A 9 -36.51 -21.28 5.68
CA LEU A 9 -35.36 -20.90 6.52
C LEU A 9 -33.99 -21.24 5.90
N LEU A 10 -33.94 -21.73 4.65
CA LEU A 10 -32.71 -22.27 4.05
C LEU A 10 -32.14 -21.43 2.89
N LEU A 11 -32.50 -20.15 2.80
CA LEU A 11 -32.00 -19.23 1.77
C LEU A 11 -31.45 -17.91 2.34
N MET A 12 -30.98 -17.92 3.59
CA MET A 12 -29.89 -17.02 3.96
C MET A 12 -28.58 -17.68 3.52
N THR A 13 -28.39 -17.75 2.19
CA THR A 13 -27.06 -17.86 1.62
C THR A 13 -26.32 -16.61 2.08
N ILE A 14 -25.56 -16.78 3.16
CA ILE A 14 -24.52 -15.87 3.57
C ILE A 14 -23.63 -15.76 2.33
N SER A 15 -23.87 -14.72 1.54
CA SER A 15 -22.88 -14.24 0.60
C SER A 15 -21.78 -13.68 1.47
N THR A 16 -20.89 -14.54 1.98
CA THR A 16 -19.53 -14.11 2.22
C THR A 16 -19.01 -13.81 0.82
N ALA A 17 -19.30 -12.61 0.33
CA ALA A 17 -18.38 -11.97 -0.57
C ALA A 17 -17.08 -11.91 0.24
N SER A 18 -16.21 -12.91 0.06
CA SER A 18 -14.82 -12.67 0.33
C SER A 18 -14.46 -11.59 -0.67
N GLU A 19 -14.50 -10.35 -0.21
CA GLU A 19 -13.74 -9.30 -0.86
C GLU A 19 -12.32 -9.84 -0.85
N ALA A 20 -11.88 -10.42 -1.97
CA ALA A 20 -10.48 -10.56 -2.30
C ALA A 20 -9.91 -9.15 -2.58
N GLY A 21 -10.27 -8.19 -1.72
CA GLY A 21 -9.87 -6.82 -1.71
C GLY A 21 -8.63 -6.75 -0.84
N HIS A 22 -7.51 -7.00 -1.50
CA HIS A 22 -6.17 -6.58 -1.11
C HIS A 22 -5.69 -7.15 0.21
N ALA A 23 -4.80 -8.13 0.10
CA ALA A 23 -3.89 -8.48 1.18
C ALA A 23 -3.40 -7.21 1.86
N ASP A 24 -3.57 -7.14 3.19
CA ASP A 24 -3.20 -6.00 4.02
C ASP A 24 -1.86 -5.41 3.56
N LEU A 25 -1.86 -4.13 3.16
CA LEU A 25 -0.66 -3.45 2.66
C LEU A 25 0.32 -3.27 3.82
N TYR A 26 1.54 -3.80 3.64
CA TYR A 26 2.59 -3.69 4.64
C TYR A 26 3.88 -3.14 4.05
N PHE A 27 4.60 -2.42 4.91
CA PHE A 27 5.91 -1.86 4.66
C PHE A 27 6.88 -2.29 5.76
N SER A 28 8.16 -2.20 5.45
CA SER A 28 9.22 -2.21 6.46
C SER A 28 9.51 -0.76 6.88
N ALA A 29 9.52 -0.45 8.18
CA ALA A 29 9.78 0.90 8.67
C ALA A 29 11.22 1.36 8.35
N PRO A 30 11.45 2.60 7.88
CA PRO A 30 12.75 3.03 7.31
C PRO A 30 13.97 2.93 8.23
N TYR A 31 13.79 2.97 9.55
CA TYR A 31 14.88 2.96 10.52
C TYR A 31 14.98 1.67 11.34
N SER A 32 13.84 1.04 11.64
CA SER A 32 13.78 -0.15 12.50
C SER A 32 13.59 -1.45 11.72
N GLY A 33 13.18 -1.36 10.45
CA GLY A 33 12.82 -2.51 9.64
C GLY A 33 11.49 -3.17 10.02
N GLN A 34 10.83 -2.70 11.08
CA GLN A 34 9.59 -3.30 11.61
C GLN A 34 8.47 -3.30 10.57
N LYS A 35 7.67 -4.37 10.57
CA LYS A 35 6.48 -4.49 9.73
C LYS A 35 5.41 -3.51 10.20
N VAL A 36 4.98 -2.61 9.32
CA VAL A 36 3.98 -1.56 9.60
C VAL A 36 3.02 -1.41 8.43
N THR A 37 1.84 -0.85 8.65
CA THR A 37 0.87 -0.52 7.59
C THR A 37 1.01 0.92 7.08
N GLU A 38 1.69 1.77 7.85
CA GLU A 38 2.05 3.13 7.49
C GLU A 38 3.32 3.56 8.22
N TYR A 39 4.01 4.57 7.70
CA TYR A 39 5.13 5.20 8.39
C TYR A 39 5.27 6.68 7.99
N GLU A 40 5.94 7.46 8.84
CA GLU A 40 6.28 8.85 8.57
C GLU A 40 7.80 9.03 8.48
N VAL A 41 8.25 9.85 7.53
CA VAL A 41 9.65 10.27 7.39
C VAL A 41 9.76 11.78 7.19
N ASN A 42 10.74 12.39 7.85
CA ASN A 42 11.09 13.79 7.69
C ASN A 42 12.24 13.93 6.70
N LEU A 43 11.95 14.36 5.47
CA LEU A 43 12.92 14.41 4.38
C LEU A 43 13.21 15.84 3.89
N PRO A 44 14.46 16.17 3.52
CA PRO A 44 14.78 17.44 2.89
C PRO A 44 14.02 17.63 1.58
N ILE A 45 13.42 18.80 1.41
CA ILE A 45 12.86 19.28 0.14
C ILE A 45 13.65 20.46 -0.44
N SER A 46 14.47 21.11 0.39
CA SER A 46 15.44 22.13 0.00
C SER A 46 16.65 22.10 0.94
N ARG A 47 17.67 22.94 0.72
CA ARG A 47 18.85 23.05 1.59
C ARG A 47 18.50 23.32 3.06
N HIS A 48 17.40 24.02 3.32
CA HIS A 48 17.04 24.50 4.67
C HIS A 48 15.70 23.96 5.18
N ILE A 49 14.97 23.19 4.36
CA ILE A 49 13.60 22.77 4.69
C ILE A 49 13.50 21.26 4.62
N LYS A 50 13.00 20.68 5.72
CA LYS A 50 12.51 19.31 5.77
C LYS A 50 10.99 19.30 5.85
N LYS A 51 10.37 18.28 5.27
CA LYS A 51 8.93 18.08 5.30
C LYS A 51 8.61 16.65 5.76
N PRO A 52 7.58 16.45 6.61
CA PRO A 52 7.06 15.12 6.90
C PRO A 52 6.31 14.57 5.68
N PHE A 53 6.49 13.28 5.42
CA PHE A 53 5.71 12.50 4.47
C PHE A 53 5.23 11.22 5.15
N ARG A 54 3.92 11.01 5.18
CA ARG A 54 3.27 9.83 5.74
C ARG A 54 2.86 8.87 4.62
N ILE A 55 3.52 7.73 4.51
CA ILE A 55 3.31 6.75 3.44
C ILE A 55 2.30 5.69 3.93
N PRO A 56 1.23 5.40 3.17
CA PRO A 56 1.01 5.74 1.74
C PRO A 56 0.28 7.07 1.47
N ALA A 57 -0.29 7.72 2.48
CA ALA A 57 -1.17 8.89 2.31
C ALA A 57 -0.56 10.03 1.46
N ASP A 58 0.74 10.28 1.60
CA ASP A 58 1.48 11.36 0.93
C ASP A 58 2.26 10.90 -0.31
N CYS A 59 1.98 9.71 -0.87
CA CYS A 59 2.77 9.18 -1.99
C CYS A 59 2.83 10.11 -3.20
N ALA A 60 1.72 10.76 -3.57
CA ALA A 60 1.70 11.74 -4.66
C ALA A 60 2.59 12.97 -4.38
N ALA A 61 2.58 13.46 -3.13
CA ALA A 61 3.40 14.59 -2.71
C ALA A 61 4.88 14.22 -2.66
N ALA A 62 5.22 13.05 -2.13
CA ALA A 62 6.58 12.54 -2.05
C ALA A 62 7.19 12.32 -3.45
N GLN A 63 6.47 11.65 -4.36
CA GLN A 63 6.90 11.48 -5.75
C GLN A 63 7.08 12.81 -6.47
N THR A 64 6.21 13.79 -6.21
CA THR A 64 6.34 15.14 -6.80
C THR A 64 7.60 15.85 -6.31
N ALA A 65 7.87 15.83 -5.00
CA ALA A 65 9.08 16.41 -4.43
C ALA A 65 10.35 15.73 -4.98
N PHE A 66 10.34 14.40 -5.11
CA PHE A 66 11.45 13.66 -5.71
C PHE A 66 11.68 14.05 -7.17
N ARG A 67 10.63 14.14 -7.99
CA ARG A 67 10.73 14.59 -9.40
C ARG A 67 11.23 16.04 -9.52
N GLN A 68 10.96 16.89 -8.53
CA GLN A 68 11.47 18.25 -8.46
C GLN A 68 12.92 18.36 -7.96
N GLY A 69 13.57 17.25 -7.65
CA GLY A 69 14.98 17.23 -7.26
C GLY A 69 15.23 17.32 -5.76
N ALA A 70 14.25 17.07 -4.89
CA ALA A 70 14.41 17.13 -3.43
C ALA A 70 15.60 16.28 -2.91
N GLN A 71 15.85 15.13 -3.54
CA GLN A 71 16.94 14.20 -3.21
C GLN A 71 18.35 14.81 -3.32
N GLN A 72 18.52 15.92 -4.05
CA GLN A 72 19.83 16.57 -4.20
C GLN A 72 20.33 17.20 -2.88
N TRP A 73 19.41 17.57 -2.00
CA TRP A 73 19.71 18.22 -0.71
C TRP A 73 20.00 17.24 0.42
N CYS A 74 20.02 15.94 0.11
CA CYS A 74 20.05 14.87 1.08
C CYS A 74 21.46 14.37 1.38
N ASN A 75 21.70 14.04 2.65
CA ASN A 75 22.83 13.22 3.07
C ASN A 75 22.65 11.75 2.61
N ARG A 76 23.66 10.91 2.84
CA ARG A 76 23.65 9.51 2.38
C ARG A 76 22.44 8.72 2.90
N VAL A 77 22.10 8.87 4.18
CA VAL A 77 20.97 8.15 4.81
C VAL A 77 19.65 8.62 4.22
N GLU A 78 19.47 9.93 4.09
CA GLU A 78 18.26 10.54 3.52
C GLU A 78 18.04 10.13 2.06
N ARG A 79 19.11 9.95 1.26
CA ARG A 79 19.00 9.42 -0.11
C ARG A 79 18.46 8.00 -0.13
N THR A 80 18.92 7.15 0.79
CA THR A 80 18.40 5.78 0.93
C THR A 80 16.92 5.79 1.31
N ILE A 81 16.53 6.67 2.25
CA ILE A 81 15.13 6.81 2.66
C ILE A 81 14.27 7.33 1.50
N TRP A 82 14.73 8.30 0.72
CA TRP A 82 14.06 8.74 -0.50
C TRP A 82 13.84 7.59 -1.49
N SER A 83 14.87 6.79 -1.76
CA SER A 83 14.76 5.63 -2.66
C SER A 83 13.70 4.64 -2.16
N LYS A 84 13.67 4.38 -0.85
CA LYS A 84 12.67 3.51 -0.24
C LYS A 84 11.25 4.07 -0.39
N VAL A 85 11.05 5.35 -0.10
CA VAL A 85 9.75 6.02 -0.26
C VAL A 85 9.27 5.93 -1.72
N GLN A 86 10.16 6.11 -2.70
CA GLN A 86 9.78 5.95 -4.11
C GLN A 86 9.33 4.52 -4.42
N GLN A 87 10.09 3.52 -4.00
CA GLN A 87 9.75 2.11 -4.21
C GLN A 87 8.41 1.73 -3.57
N ASP A 88 8.18 2.15 -2.32
CA ASP A 88 6.94 1.87 -1.60
C ASP A 88 5.76 2.57 -2.29
N CYS A 89 5.91 3.80 -2.76
CA CYS A 89 4.85 4.52 -3.47
C CYS A 89 4.58 3.98 -4.88
N ASP A 90 5.61 3.49 -5.58
CA ASP A 90 5.46 2.81 -6.86
C ASP A 90 4.71 1.49 -6.68
N TYR A 91 5.00 0.76 -5.60
CA TYR A 91 4.27 -0.45 -5.23
C TYR A 91 2.80 -0.16 -4.89
N VAL A 92 2.52 0.88 -4.10
CA VAL A 92 1.16 1.35 -3.81
C VAL A 92 0.41 1.69 -5.10
N ASN A 93 1.03 2.45 -6.00
CA ASN A 93 0.44 2.80 -7.29
C ASN A 93 0.21 1.57 -8.17
N PHE A 94 1.14 0.61 -8.16
CA PHE A 94 0.99 -0.66 -8.86
C PHE A 94 -0.24 -1.43 -8.33
N LEU A 95 -0.34 -1.59 -7.01
CA LEU A 95 -1.48 -2.25 -6.40
C LEU A 95 -2.79 -1.57 -6.81
N TYR A 96 -2.91 -0.25 -6.60
CA TYR A 96 -4.11 0.51 -6.97
C TYR A 96 -4.46 0.42 -8.46
N ARG A 97 -3.46 0.32 -9.34
CA ARG A 97 -3.68 0.18 -10.78
C ARG A 97 -4.15 -1.22 -11.17
N PHE A 98 -3.77 -2.24 -10.42
CA PHE A 98 -4.02 -3.66 -10.73
C PHE A 98 -4.86 -4.34 -9.64
N ASN A 99 -5.96 -3.69 -9.22
CA ASN A 99 -6.92 -4.19 -8.23
C ASN A 99 -7.74 -5.43 -8.65
N GLY A 100 -7.29 -6.20 -9.64
CA GLY A 100 -7.98 -7.39 -10.14
C GLY A 100 -7.34 -8.69 -9.65
N PRO A 101 -8.04 -9.83 -9.75
CA PRO A 101 -7.43 -11.13 -9.52
C PRO A 101 -6.19 -11.31 -10.41
N PRO A 102 -5.11 -11.94 -9.92
CA PRO A 102 -3.89 -12.14 -10.70
C PRO A 102 -4.24 -12.79 -12.03
N THR A 103 -3.89 -12.13 -13.14
CA THR A 103 -4.26 -12.54 -14.50
C THR A 103 -3.63 -13.86 -14.93
N HIS A 104 -2.61 -14.35 -14.22
CA HIS A 104 -1.98 -15.64 -14.43
C HIS A 104 -1.41 -16.19 -13.13
N ASP A 105 -1.67 -17.47 -12.85
CA ASP A 105 -0.92 -18.25 -11.87
C ASP A 105 0.39 -18.69 -12.52
N PHE A 106 1.53 -18.19 -12.03
CA PHE A 106 2.87 -18.54 -12.53
C PHE A 106 3.44 -19.80 -11.84
N VAL A 107 2.69 -20.40 -10.91
CA VAL A 107 3.14 -21.53 -10.09
C VAL A 107 2.56 -22.87 -10.57
N SER A 108 1.52 -22.85 -11.41
CA SER A 108 0.85 -24.06 -11.92
C SER A 108 1.08 -24.29 -13.42
N GLY A 109 2.33 -24.16 -13.86
CA GLY A 109 2.80 -24.65 -15.17
C GLY A 109 3.05 -26.16 -15.17
#